data_AF-A0A2E4GH74-F1
#
_entry.id   AF-A0A2E4GH74-F1
#
_cell.length_a   1.000
_cell.length_b   1.000
_cell.length_c   1.000
_cell.angle_alpha   90.00
_cell.angle_beta   90.00
_cell.angle_gamma   90.00
#
_symmetry.space_group_name_H-M   'P 1'
#
loop_
_entity.id
_entity.type
_entity.pdbx_description
1 polymer ?
#
loop_
_entity_poly.entity_id
_entity_poly.type
_entity_poly.pdbx_seq_one_letter_code
_entity_poly.pdbx_strand_id
1 'polypeptide(L)'
;MSFEDKADLSVNVNNDSNQIICACANLKLSDFEKTLGRMKTQSFSALLRETSAGSTCTACLLDLEYFFVEAKSRNPKHFNSDDKTNNLKQLGVIPTKQHIYKILDSITPPIAWAPTNFIPIIKGDNIETWLTITNHDLLFRERKSAPITSSIEIRATDGSFLFKDKIKIDLGEELKLRLDTYLKLESQPLVVGAAYINTYAKFPAMRGTIRPQFEILAEAGACALHAQGDVGPGDTWFTIQNKPLDQRIFLILVNTFHKPQSAKISWPFELYNSSIKTKNVESLQISSRGTEIFEINCGDALTARLEDRPFSVKISTERSCRVYLLCGTPQLDRFSIDHR
;
A
#
# COMPACT_ATOMS: atom_id res chain seq x y z
N MET A 1 23.40 -35.34 -26.69
CA MET A 1 22.01 -34.93 -26.96
C MET A 1 21.87 -33.49 -26.49
N SER A 2 22.03 -32.57 -27.43
CA SER A 2 21.88 -31.12 -27.27
C SER A 2 20.41 -30.77 -27.39
N PHE A 3 19.79 -30.35 -26.29
CA PHE A 3 18.48 -29.68 -26.32
C PHE A 3 18.73 -28.17 -26.38
N GLU A 4 18.87 -27.66 -27.60
CA GLU A 4 18.72 -26.23 -27.90
C GLU A 4 17.33 -26.03 -28.53
N ASP A 5 16.30 -25.99 -27.69
CA ASP A 5 15.01 -25.43 -28.06
C ASP A 5 14.83 -24.12 -27.28
N LYS A 6 15.30 -23.03 -27.89
CA LYS A 6 14.94 -21.67 -27.46
C LYS A 6 13.48 -21.46 -27.88
N ALA A 7 12.56 -21.68 -26.95
CA ALA A 7 11.18 -21.26 -27.11
C ALA A 7 11.13 -19.72 -27.14
N ASP A 8 10.87 -19.18 -28.33
CA ASP A 8 10.60 -17.76 -28.57
C ASP A 8 9.21 -17.43 -27.98
N LEU A 9 9.17 -17.18 -26.67
CA LEU A 9 7.98 -16.71 -25.96
C LEU A 9 7.79 -15.21 -26.18
N SER A 10 7.63 -14.81 -27.44
CA SER A 10 6.89 -13.59 -27.74
C SER A 10 5.44 -13.87 -27.35
N VAL A 11 4.96 -13.22 -26.29
CA VAL A 11 3.52 -13.20 -25.99
C VAL A 11 2.87 -12.59 -27.22
N ASN A 12 2.23 -13.43 -28.02
CA ASN A 12 1.46 -13.03 -29.18
C ASN A 12 0.18 -12.37 -28.62
N VAL A 13 0.31 -11.15 -28.11
CA VAL A 13 -0.81 -10.29 -27.80
C VAL A 13 -1.44 -10.03 -29.16
N ASN A 14 -2.48 -10.79 -29.49
CA ASN A 14 -3.32 -10.52 -30.64
C ASN A 14 -3.84 -9.10 -30.46
N ASN A 15 -3.21 -8.15 -31.14
CA ASN A 15 -3.61 -6.75 -31.19
C ASN A 15 -4.90 -6.65 -32.02
N ASP A 16 -5.99 -7.17 -31.47
CA ASP A 16 -7.31 -6.94 -32.03
C ASP A 16 -7.62 -5.46 -31.84
N SER A 17 -7.55 -4.70 -32.93
CA SER A 17 -7.87 -3.28 -32.94
C SER A 17 -9.28 -2.95 -32.41
N ASN A 18 -10.18 -3.94 -32.38
CA ASN A 18 -11.53 -3.81 -31.82
C ASN A 18 -11.64 -4.15 -30.33
N GLN A 19 -10.55 -4.55 -29.67
CA GLN A 19 -10.56 -4.84 -28.24
C GLN A 19 -11.02 -3.61 -27.45
N ILE A 20 -12.04 -3.79 -26.60
CA ILE A 20 -12.51 -2.77 -25.65
C ILE A 20 -11.54 -2.72 -24.48
N ILE A 21 -10.87 -1.59 -24.28
CA ILE A 21 -9.95 -1.36 -23.15
C ILE A 21 -10.71 -0.78 -21.96
N CYS A 22 -11.70 0.09 -22.20
CA CYS A 22 -12.53 0.67 -21.16
C CYS A 22 -14.01 0.46 -21.51
N ALA A 23 -14.68 -0.46 -20.82
CA ALA A 23 -16.11 -0.71 -21.02
C ALA A 23 -16.96 0.52 -20.66
N CYS A 24 -16.64 1.23 -19.57
CA CYS A 24 -17.41 2.40 -19.12
C CYS A 24 -17.41 3.55 -20.12
N ALA A 25 -16.31 3.75 -20.84
CA ALA A 25 -16.18 4.78 -21.88
C ALA A 25 -16.39 4.23 -23.29
N ASN A 26 -16.69 2.93 -23.42
CA ASN A 26 -16.71 2.19 -24.69
C ASN A 26 -15.47 2.47 -25.56
N LEU A 27 -14.30 2.57 -24.94
CA LEU A 27 -13.05 2.93 -25.60
C LEU A 27 -12.36 1.67 -26.14
N LYS A 28 -12.21 1.60 -27.47
CA LYS A 28 -11.44 0.54 -28.15
C LYS A 28 -9.96 0.90 -28.28
N LEU A 29 -9.12 -0.10 -28.46
CA LEU A 29 -7.68 0.09 -28.71
C LEU A 29 -7.42 0.99 -29.93
N SER A 30 -8.16 0.81 -31.03
CA SER A 30 -8.02 1.70 -32.19
C SER A 30 -8.35 3.15 -31.89
N ASP A 31 -9.32 3.40 -31.01
CA ASP A 31 -9.76 4.77 -30.68
C ASP A 31 -8.77 5.43 -29.71
N PHE A 32 -8.22 4.64 -28.80
CA PHE A 32 -7.11 5.02 -27.93
C PHE A 32 -5.89 5.45 -28.74
N GLU A 33 -5.43 4.62 -29.69
CA GLU A 33 -4.27 4.93 -30.54
C GLU A 33 -4.50 6.16 -31.42
N LYS A 34 -5.70 6.29 -32.02
CA LYS A 34 -6.09 7.48 -32.79
C LYS A 34 -6.08 8.75 -31.94
N THR A 35 -6.59 8.68 -30.72
CA THR A 35 -6.64 9.81 -29.79
C THR A 35 -5.22 10.23 -29.40
N LEU A 36 -4.39 9.27 -29.03
CA LEU A 36 -2.99 9.50 -28.69
C LEU A 36 -2.22 10.16 -29.85
N GLY A 37 -2.47 9.75 -31.09
CA GLY A 37 -1.84 10.35 -32.28
C GLY A 37 -2.29 11.79 -32.59
N ARG A 38 -3.45 12.23 -32.09
CA ARG A 38 -3.98 13.60 -32.30
C ARG A 38 -3.57 14.58 -31.20
N MET A 39 -3.25 14.08 -30.02
CA MET A 39 -2.95 14.91 -28.85
C MET A 39 -1.60 15.61 -28.99
N LYS A 40 -1.60 16.94 -28.83
CA LYS A 40 -0.37 17.74 -28.75
C LYS A 40 0.37 17.52 -27.43
N THR A 41 -0.37 17.48 -26.32
CA THR A 41 0.20 17.21 -25.00
C THR A 41 0.08 15.73 -24.67
N GLN A 42 1.19 15.01 -24.74
CA GLN A 42 1.22 13.56 -24.60
C GLN A 42 1.43 13.15 -23.13
N SER A 43 0.56 13.63 -22.24
CA SER A 43 0.50 13.17 -20.85
C SER A 43 -0.64 12.17 -20.69
N PHE A 44 -0.43 11.14 -19.86
CA PHE A 44 -1.45 10.13 -19.58
C PHE A 44 -2.72 10.77 -19.00
N SER A 45 -2.57 11.73 -18.08
CA SER A 45 -3.71 12.47 -17.52
C SER A 45 -4.52 13.22 -18.57
N ALA A 46 -3.88 13.80 -19.59
CA ALA A 46 -4.60 14.47 -20.67
C ALA A 46 -5.39 13.47 -21.52
N LEU A 47 -4.84 12.27 -21.75
CA LEU A 47 -5.51 11.20 -22.49
C LEU A 47 -6.74 10.67 -21.74
N LEU A 48 -6.62 10.50 -20.42
CA LEU A 48 -7.76 10.10 -19.58
C LEU A 48 -8.87 11.17 -19.60
N ARG A 49 -8.51 12.46 -19.60
CA ARG A 49 -9.50 13.55 -19.73
C ARG A 49 -10.18 13.55 -21.10
N GLU A 50 -9.43 13.37 -22.18
CA GLU A 50 -9.95 13.38 -23.55
C GLU A 50 -10.90 12.19 -23.80
N THR A 51 -10.51 11.00 -23.33
CA THR A 51 -11.27 9.76 -23.56
C THR A 51 -12.35 9.50 -22.51
N SER A 52 -12.36 10.27 -21.41
CA SER A 52 -13.14 10.00 -20.20
C SER A 52 -12.92 8.60 -19.60
N ALA A 53 -11.91 7.86 -20.05
CA ALA A 53 -11.60 6.54 -19.51
C ALA A 53 -11.03 6.67 -18.10
N GLY A 54 -11.41 5.75 -17.20
CA GLY A 54 -11.03 5.83 -15.80
C GLY A 54 -11.89 6.77 -14.93
N SER A 55 -12.81 7.55 -15.52
CA SER A 55 -13.64 8.51 -14.77
C SER A 55 -14.78 7.86 -13.99
N THR A 56 -15.33 6.74 -14.47
CA THR A 56 -16.43 6.00 -13.84
C THR A 56 -15.93 4.88 -12.92
N CYS A 57 -14.89 4.15 -13.35
CA CYS A 57 -14.22 3.13 -12.55
C CYS A 57 -12.72 3.07 -12.90
N THR A 58 -11.91 2.45 -12.06
CA THR A 58 -10.44 2.39 -12.23
C THR A 58 -9.94 1.08 -12.86
N ALA A 59 -10.83 0.14 -13.20
CA ALA A 59 -10.45 -1.20 -13.64
C ALA A 59 -9.58 -1.21 -14.90
N CYS A 60 -9.85 -0.31 -15.85
CA CYS A 60 -9.11 -0.20 -17.12
C CYS A 60 -7.82 0.61 -17.03
N LEU A 61 -7.52 1.25 -15.89
CA LEU A 61 -6.40 2.19 -15.81
C LEU A 61 -5.05 1.52 -16.05
N LEU A 62 -4.87 0.28 -15.57
CA LEU A 62 -3.63 -0.48 -15.78
C LEU A 62 -3.42 -0.83 -17.26
N ASP A 63 -4.47 -1.29 -17.95
CA ASP A 63 -4.39 -1.59 -19.38
C ASP A 63 -4.12 -0.32 -20.20
N LEU A 64 -4.78 0.79 -19.86
CA LEU A 64 -4.55 2.09 -20.51
C LEU A 64 -3.12 2.59 -20.30
N GLU A 65 -2.57 2.45 -19.09
CA GLU A 65 -1.19 2.83 -18.79
C GLU A 65 -0.20 1.96 -19.57
N TYR A 66 -0.45 0.65 -19.63
CA TYR A 66 0.33 -0.29 -20.43
C TYR A 66 0.36 0.12 -21.91
N PHE A 67 -0.80 0.30 -22.55
CA PHE A 67 -0.87 0.69 -23.96
C PHE A 67 -0.29 2.08 -24.22
N PHE A 68 -0.42 3.00 -23.26
CA PHE A 68 0.18 4.33 -23.36
C PHE A 68 1.72 4.25 -23.40
N VAL A 69 2.32 3.49 -22.47
CA VAL A 69 3.77 3.29 -22.40
C VAL A 69 4.27 2.53 -23.63
N GLU A 70 3.55 1.50 -24.07
CA GLU A 70 3.89 0.73 -25.26
C GLU A 70 3.89 1.61 -26.51
N ALA A 71 2.82 2.38 -26.76
CA ALA A 71 2.73 3.29 -27.90
C ALA A 71 3.85 4.34 -27.89
N LYS A 72 4.21 4.86 -26.70
CA LYS A 72 5.33 5.79 -26.52
C LYS A 72 6.68 5.15 -26.84
N SER A 73 6.88 3.90 -26.44
CA SER A 73 8.11 3.15 -26.69
C SER A 73 8.32 2.80 -28.16
N ARG A 74 7.24 2.60 -28.94
CA ARG A 74 7.29 2.30 -30.38
C ARG A 74 7.69 3.52 -31.22
N ASN A 75 7.35 4.74 -30.79
CA ASN A 75 7.59 5.97 -31.56
C ASN A 75 8.31 7.09 -30.77
N PRO A 76 9.46 6.82 -30.14
CA PRO A 76 10.08 7.71 -29.14
C PRO A 76 10.47 9.10 -29.68
N LYS A 77 10.64 9.26 -31.01
CA LYS A 77 10.94 10.54 -31.66
C LYS A 77 9.75 11.51 -31.69
N HIS A 78 8.52 10.99 -31.77
CA HIS A 78 7.30 11.81 -31.72
C HIS A 78 6.91 12.20 -30.29
N PHE A 79 7.50 11.56 -29.28
CA PHE A 79 7.13 11.74 -27.87
C PHE A 79 8.10 12.56 -27.01
N ASN A 80 9.14 13.13 -27.60
CA ASN A 80 10.21 13.84 -26.88
C ASN A 80 10.34 15.32 -27.27
N SER A 81 9.44 15.88 -28.10
CA SER A 81 9.63 17.23 -28.66
C SER A 81 9.34 18.38 -27.68
N ASP A 82 8.44 18.20 -26.71
CA ASP A 82 7.87 19.36 -26.01
C ASP A 82 8.41 19.57 -24.58
N ASP A 83 9.01 18.55 -23.95
CA ASP A 83 9.50 18.67 -22.55
C ASP A 83 11.01 18.93 -22.42
N LYS A 84 11.81 18.74 -23.48
CA LYS A 84 13.27 18.86 -23.38
C LYS A 84 13.81 20.28 -23.62
N THR A 85 13.08 21.15 -24.31
CA THR A 85 13.60 22.46 -24.71
C THR A 85 13.42 23.55 -23.65
N ASN A 86 12.46 23.42 -22.72
CA ASN A 86 12.28 24.41 -21.65
C ASN A 86 13.10 24.15 -20.38
N ASN A 87 13.56 22.91 -20.14
CA ASN A 87 14.36 22.59 -18.94
C ASN A 87 15.88 22.71 -19.12
N LEU A 88 16.40 22.70 -20.36
CA LEU A 88 17.86 22.78 -20.59
C LEU A 88 18.44 24.21 -20.42
N LYS A 89 17.61 25.25 -20.44
CA LYS A 89 18.05 26.64 -20.16
C LYS A 89 18.03 27.02 -18.68
N GLN A 90 17.52 26.15 -17.81
CA GLN A 90 17.64 26.24 -16.35
C GLN A 90 18.71 25.28 -15.78
N LEU A 91 19.75 24.95 -16.57
CA LEU A 91 21.01 24.44 -16.03
C LEU A 91 21.75 25.58 -15.31
N GLY A 92 21.10 26.13 -14.28
CA GLY A 92 21.77 26.87 -13.23
C GLY A 92 22.82 25.96 -12.60
N VAL A 93 23.96 26.57 -12.24
CA VAL A 93 25.11 25.96 -11.57
C VAL A 93 24.65 24.82 -10.66
N ILE A 94 24.93 23.58 -11.06
CA ILE A 94 24.73 22.40 -10.21
C ILE A 94 25.49 22.69 -8.92
N PRO A 95 24.82 22.79 -7.76
CA PRO A 95 25.50 23.07 -6.50
C PRO A 95 26.66 22.09 -6.32
N THR A 96 27.82 22.56 -5.89
CA THR A 96 29.03 21.72 -5.71
C THR A 96 28.75 20.45 -4.89
N LYS A 97 27.81 20.51 -3.94
CA LYS A 97 27.30 19.35 -3.20
C LYS A 97 26.71 18.26 -4.10
N GLN A 98 25.90 18.62 -5.10
CA GLN A 98 25.35 17.65 -6.06
C GLN A 98 26.42 17.03 -6.95
N HIS A 99 27.50 17.76 -7.26
CA HIS A 99 28.62 17.19 -8.01
C HIS A 99 29.36 16.13 -7.19
N ILE A 100 29.59 16.39 -5.90
CA ILE A 100 30.14 15.41 -4.97
C ILE A 100 29.23 14.18 -4.88
N TYR A 101 27.91 14.37 -4.73
CA TYR A 101 26.97 13.24 -4.71
C TYR A 101 26.99 12.44 -6.01
N LYS A 102 27.08 13.08 -7.19
CA LYS A 102 27.20 12.36 -8.47
C LYS A 102 28.49 11.54 -8.58
N ILE A 103 29.59 12.04 -8.03
CA ILE A 103 30.86 11.29 -7.98
C ILE A 103 30.74 10.11 -7.01
N LEU A 104 30.12 10.31 -5.84
CA LEU A 104 29.87 9.23 -4.90
C LEU A 104 28.93 8.17 -5.50
N ASP A 105 27.85 8.57 -6.15
CA ASP A 105 26.90 7.67 -6.80
C ASP A 105 27.52 6.92 -8.00
N SER A 106 28.54 7.50 -8.67
CA SER A 106 29.21 6.82 -9.79
C SER A 106 30.22 5.76 -9.35
N ILE A 107 30.75 5.86 -8.12
CA ILE A 107 31.69 4.89 -7.55
C ILE A 107 31.04 3.93 -6.57
N THR A 108 29.89 4.28 -6.00
CA THR A 108 29.18 3.41 -5.05
C THR A 108 28.30 2.41 -5.79
N PRO A 109 28.25 1.15 -5.35
CA PRO A 109 27.33 0.18 -5.92
C PRO A 109 25.89 0.65 -5.68
N PRO A 110 24.96 0.40 -6.61
CA PRO A 110 23.56 0.76 -6.42
C PRO A 110 23.00 0.00 -5.21
N ILE A 111 22.72 0.74 -4.12
CA ILE A 111 22.06 0.20 -2.94
C ILE A 111 20.57 0.31 -3.16
N ALA A 112 19.88 -0.83 -3.15
CA ALA A 112 18.43 -0.82 -3.17
C ALA A 112 17.91 -0.28 -1.83
N TRP A 113 17.28 0.88 -1.88
CA TRP A 113 16.56 1.42 -0.74
C TRP A 113 15.45 0.44 -0.33
N ALA A 114 15.47 0.01 0.92
CA ALA A 114 14.44 -0.82 1.52
C ALA A 114 13.64 0.04 2.51
N PRO A 115 12.43 0.51 2.14
CA PRO A 115 11.62 1.23 3.11
C PRO A 115 11.25 0.30 4.25
N THR A 116 11.26 0.81 5.49
CA THR A 116 10.70 0.09 6.63
C THR A 116 9.21 -0.09 6.39
N ASN A 117 8.76 -1.33 6.41
CA ASN A 117 7.34 -1.64 6.40
C ASN A 117 6.85 -1.78 7.83
N PHE A 118 5.62 -1.33 8.06
CA PHE A 118 4.96 -1.42 9.35
C PHE A 118 3.76 -2.34 9.22
N ILE A 119 3.51 -3.14 10.25
CA ILE A 119 2.29 -3.94 10.36
C ILE A 119 1.78 -3.85 11.80
N PRO A 120 0.46 -3.81 12.01
CA PRO A 120 -0.12 -3.94 13.34
C PRO A 120 0.01 -5.40 13.77
N ILE A 121 0.27 -5.61 15.05
CA ILE A 121 0.15 -6.92 15.70
C ILE A 121 -1.12 -6.86 16.54
N ILE A 122 -2.04 -7.79 16.30
CA ILE A 122 -3.29 -7.90 17.05
C ILE A 122 -3.24 -9.19 17.85
N LYS A 123 -3.57 -9.10 19.14
CA LYS A 123 -3.70 -10.23 20.03
C LYS A 123 -5.02 -10.15 20.78
N GLY A 124 -5.69 -11.28 20.92
CA GLY A 124 -6.87 -11.47 21.74
C GLY A 124 -7.06 -12.96 22.01
N ASP A 125 -8.18 -13.32 22.62
CA ASP A 125 -8.53 -14.73 22.80
C ASP A 125 -8.73 -15.38 21.42
N ASN A 126 -7.96 -16.44 21.13
CA ASN A 126 -7.97 -17.13 19.83
C ASN A 126 -7.64 -16.26 18.61
N ILE A 127 -6.91 -15.16 18.79
CA ILE A 127 -6.47 -14.27 17.71
C ILE A 127 -4.95 -14.31 17.59
N GLU A 128 -4.46 -14.65 16.41
CA GLU A 128 -3.04 -14.75 16.08
C GLU A 128 -2.68 -13.77 14.97
N THR A 129 -1.47 -13.21 15.02
CA THR A 129 -0.93 -12.41 13.93
C THR A 129 0.33 -13.07 13.40
N TRP A 130 0.33 -13.45 12.13
CA TRP A 130 1.46 -14.08 11.45
C TRP A 130 2.08 -13.13 10.44
N LEU A 131 3.39 -13.17 10.32
CA LEU A 131 4.19 -12.48 9.30
C LEU A 131 4.73 -13.50 8.31
N THR A 132 4.51 -13.24 7.03
CA THR A 132 5.01 -14.04 5.92
C THR A 132 5.90 -13.19 5.03
N ILE A 133 7.12 -13.66 4.76
CA ILE A 133 8.04 -13.05 3.79
C ILE A 133 8.54 -14.13 2.85
N THR A 134 8.12 -14.07 1.59
CA THR A 134 8.47 -15.04 0.55
C THR A 134 9.62 -14.54 -0.32
N ASN A 135 10.56 -15.43 -0.67
CA ASN A 135 11.66 -15.11 -1.59
C ASN A 135 11.74 -16.09 -2.78
N HIS A 136 10.65 -16.21 -3.54
CA HIS A 136 10.61 -17.03 -4.75
C HIS A 136 11.06 -16.27 -5.99
N ASP A 137 11.64 -16.99 -6.94
CA ASP A 137 11.99 -16.47 -8.27
C ASP A 137 10.72 -16.07 -9.06
N LEU A 138 10.88 -15.13 -9.98
CA LEU A 138 9.83 -14.78 -10.93
C LEU A 138 9.60 -15.94 -11.91
N LEU A 139 8.37 -16.46 -11.96
CA LEU A 139 7.98 -17.61 -12.78
C LEU A 139 8.32 -17.49 -14.29
N PHE A 140 8.52 -16.27 -14.80
CA PHE A 140 8.60 -16.00 -16.25
C PHE A 140 9.93 -15.42 -16.73
N ARG A 141 11.00 -15.41 -15.91
CA ARG A 141 12.28 -14.82 -16.33
C ARG A 141 13.49 -15.64 -15.86
N GLU A 142 14.44 -15.83 -16.76
CA GLU A 142 15.70 -16.56 -16.52
C GLU A 142 16.65 -15.88 -15.50
N ARG A 143 16.34 -14.66 -15.06
CA ARG A 143 17.17 -13.93 -14.11
C ARG A 143 16.83 -14.33 -12.67
N LYS A 144 17.81 -14.95 -12.00
CA LYS A 144 17.73 -15.37 -10.60
C LYS A 144 17.55 -14.18 -9.66
N SER A 145 16.71 -14.35 -8.64
CA SER A 145 16.62 -13.47 -7.48
C SER A 145 17.85 -13.60 -6.58
N ALA A 146 17.95 -12.76 -5.57
CA ALA A 146 19.00 -12.83 -4.54
C ALA A 146 18.41 -13.29 -3.20
N PRO A 147 19.17 -13.99 -2.35
CA PRO A 147 18.82 -14.15 -0.95
C PRO A 147 18.55 -12.80 -0.31
N ILE A 148 17.52 -12.75 0.54
CA ILE A 148 17.14 -11.55 1.28
C ILE A 148 17.49 -11.69 2.75
N THR A 149 17.62 -10.55 3.41
CA THR A 149 17.74 -10.49 4.86
C THR A 149 16.69 -9.52 5.38
N SER A 150 15.89 -10.00 6.33
CA SER A 150 14.81 -9.25 6.94
C SER A 150 15.16 -8.97 8.40
N SER A 151 15.26 -7.68 8.74
CA SER A 151 15.31 -7.24 10.13
C SER A 151 13.88 -6.98 10.60
N ILE A 152 13.51 -7.62 11.70
CA ILE A 152 12.18 -7.51 12.31
C ILE A 152 12.39 -6.93 13.71
N GLU A 153 11.64 -5.89 14.04
CA GLU A 153 11.62 -5.29 15.38
C GLU A 153 10.17 -5.18 15.84
N ILE A 154 9.86 -5.70 17.02
CA ILE A 154 8.51 -5.74 17.59
C ILE A 154 8.44 -4.77 18.77
N ARG A 155 7.36 -4.00 18.81
CA ARG A 155 7.07 -3.02 19.86
C ARG A 155 5.68 -3.22 20.44
N ALA A 156 5.55 -2.91 21.73
CA ALA A 156 4.28 -2.93 22.45
C ALA A 156 3.43 -1.69 22.11
N THR A 157 2.23 -1.63 22.70
CA THR A 157 1.28 -0.50 22.59
C THR A 157 1.94 0.84 22.94
N ASP A 158 2.72 0.89 24.02
CA ASP A 158 3.41 2.09 24.49
C ASP A 158 4.67 2.46 23.68
N GLY A 159 5.02 1.63 22.68
CA GLY A 159 6.21 1.76 21.86
C GLY A 159 7.49 1.23 22.49
N SER A 160 7.41 0.59 23.66
CA SER A 160 8.54 -0.12 24.25
C SER A 160 9.01 -1.26 23.35
N PHE A 161 10.31 -1.53 23.40
CA PHE A 161 10.94 -2.58 22.61
C PHE A 161 10.68 -3.96 23.24
N LEU A 162 10.23 -4.93 22.43
CA LEU A 162 9.96 -6.28 22.89
C LEU A 162 10.93 -7.30 22.29
N PHE A 163 11.17 -7.22 20.98
CA PHE A 163 11.95 -8.23 20.27
C PHE A 163 12.63 -7.64 19.04
N LYS A 164 13.79 -8.19 18.67
CA LYS A 164 14.44 -7.92 17.40
C LYS A 164 15.24 -9.11 16.92
N ASP A 165 15.11 -9.37 15.63
CA ASP A 165 15.90 -10.37 14.96
C ASP A 165 16.25 -9.96 13.53
N LYS A 166 17.21 -10.66 12.95
CA LYS A 166 17.70 -10.49 11.60
C LYS A 166 17.82 -11.86 10.96
N ILE A 167 16.87 -12.16 10.09
CA ILE A 167 16.70 -13.48 9.50
C ILE A 167 17.11 -13.43 8.03
N LYS A 168 17.90 -14.41 7.61
CA LYS A 168 18.22 -14.64 6.20
C LYS A 168 17.17 -15.57 5.61
N ILE A 169 16.69 -15.25 4.41
CA ILE A 169 15.72 -16.06 3.66
C ILE A 169 16.38 -16.36 2.31
N ASP A 170 16.72 -17.63 2.09
CA ASP A 170 17.33 -18.05 0.83
C ASP A 170 16.31 -18.07 -0.32
N LEU A 171 16.79 -18.37 -1.52
CA LEU A 171 15.94 -18.40 -2.70
C LEU A 171 15.01 -19.62 -2.66
N GLY A 172 13.74 -19.39 -2.95
CA GLY A 172 12.70 -20.41 -2.86
C GLY A 172 12.20 -20.67 -1.44
N GLU A 173 12.69 -19.93 -0.45
CA GLU A 173 12.26 -20.05 0.94
C GLU A 173 11.22 -19.01 1.32
N GLU A 174 10.52 -19.32 2.42
CA GLU A 174 9.55 -18.46 3.08
C GLU A 174 9.91 -18.35 4.56
N LEU A 175 9.85 -17.14 5.10
CA LEU A 175 9.78 -16.91 6.54
C LEU A 175 8.31 -16.79 6.95
N LYS A 176 7.87 -17.66 7.86
CA LYS A 176 6.59 -17.54 8.56
C LYS A 176 6.81 -17.41 10.06
N LEU A 177 6.45 -16.26 10.64
CA LEU A 177 6.71 -15.91 12.05
C LEU A 177 5.43 -15.48 12.77
N ARG A 178 5.14 -16.09 13.92
CA ARG A 178 4.00 -15.72 14.75
C ARG A 178 4.34 -14.54 15.68
N LEU A 179 3.78 -13.36 15.40
CA LEU A 179 4.12 -12.09 16.05
C LEU A 179 3.37 -11.82 17.35
N ASP A 180 2.14 -12.32 17.51
CA ASP A 180 1.34 -12.11 18.72
C ASP A 180 1.96 -12.78 19.97
N THR A 181 2.87 -13.75 19.78
CA THR A 181 3.58 -14.43 20.88
C THR A 181 4.40 -13.47 21.75
N TYR A 182 4.81 -12.32 21.18
CA TYR A 182 5.61 -11.31 21.89
C TYR A 182 4.77 -10.31 22.68
N LEU A 183 3.46 -10.20 22.42
CA LEU A 183 2.56 -9.34 23.18
C LEU A 183 2.03 -10.08 24.42
N LYS A 184 1.81 -9.35 25.51
CA LYS A 184 1.12 -9.89 26.69
C LYS A 184 -0.36 -9.51 26.57
N LEU A 185 -1.24 -10.50 26.71
CA LEU A 185 -2.66 -10.23 26.82
C LEU A 185 -2.93 -9.67 28.22
N GLU A 186 -3.54 -8.49 28.28
CA GLU A 186 -3.96 -7.86 29.52
C GLU A 186 -5.46 -8.15 29.76
N SER A 187 -6.14 -7.37 30.61
CA SER A 187 -7.58 -7.52 30.87
C SER A 187 -8.48 -7.05 29.73
N GLN A 188 -7.91 -6.57 28.62
CA GLN A 188 -8.65 -6.07 27.46
C GLN A 188 -8.91 -7.18 26.43
N PRO A 189 -10.03 -7.14 25.69
CA PRO A 189 -10.35 -8.16 24.69
C PRO A 189 -9.38 -8.17 23.52
N LEU A 190 -8.72 -7.05 23.25
CA LEU A 190 -7.69 -6.90 22.21
C LEU A 190 -6.51 -6.12 22.78
N VAL A 191 -5.31 -6.57 22.47
CA VAL A 191 -4.05 -5.86 22.69
C VAL A 191 -3.38 -5.66 21.33
N VAL A 192 -2.80 -4.48 21.13
CA VAL A 192 -2.12 -4.11 19.89
C VAL A 192 -0.64 -3.79 20.09
N GLY A 193 0.15 -4.09 19.08
CA GLY A 193 1.53 -3.65 18.95
C GLY A 193 1.87 -3.42 17.48
N ALA A 194 3.16 -3.33 17.17
CA ALA A 194 3.60 -3.19 15.79
C ALA A 194 4.90 -3.96 15.52
N ALA A 195 5.04 -4.44 14.29
CA ALA A 195 6.32 -4.92 13.77
C ALA A 195 6.86 -3.96 12.69
N TYR A 196 8.16 -3.71 12.78
CA TYR A 196 8.94 -2.87 11.90
C TYR A 196 9.86 -3.78 11.09
N ILE A 197 9.65 -3.85 9.78
CA ILE A 197 10.25 -4.85 8.91
C ILE A 197 11.07 -4.19 7.81
N ASN A 198 12.37 -4.46 7.82
CA ASN A 198 13.31 -4.00 6.79
C ASN A 198 13.86 -5.19 6.02
N THR A 199 13.53 -5.29 4.74
CA THR A 199 13.98 -6.39 3.88
C THR A 199 14.92 -5.88 2.80
N TYR A 200 16.14 -6.41 2.75
CA TYR A 200 17.14 -6.06 1.74
C TYR A 200 17.71 -7.31 1.07
N ALA A 201 17.94 -7.20 -0.24
CA ALA A 201 18.65 -8.22 -1.00
C ALA A 201 20.15 -8.13 -0.74
N LYS A 202 20.83 -9.27 -0.65
CA LYS A 202 22.28 -9.34 -0.41
C LYS A 202 23.09 -8.71 -1.56
N PHE A 203 22.57 -8.77 -2.78
CA PHE A 203 23.17 -8.19 -3.99
C PHE A 203 22.07 -7.76 -4.98
N PRO A 204 22.39 -6.89 -5.97
CA PRO A 204 21.44 -6.51 -7.01
C PRO A 204 20.94 -7.73 -7.80
N ALA A 205 19.62 -7.92 -7.85
CA ALA A 205 18.96 -8.98 -8.59
C ALA A 205 17.54 -8.57 -8.98
N MET A 206 16.95 -9.32 -9.91
CA MET A 206 15.52 -9.25 -10.25
C MET A 206 14.70 -9.79 -9.09
N ARG A 207 13.52 -9.21 -8.82
CA ARG A 207 12.76 -9.53 -7.61
C ARG A 207 11.30 -9.70 -7.95
N GLY A 208 10.70 -10.75 -7.41
CA GLY A 208 9.27 -10.77 -7.15
C GLY A 208 8.88 -9.75 -6.09
N THR A 209 7.64 -9.83 -5.62
CA THR A 209 7.23 -9.05 -4.45
C THR A 209 7.96 -9.55 -3.21
N ILE A 210 8.88 -8.73 -2.69
CA ILE A 210 9.51 -8.93 -1.36
C ILE A 210 8.74 -8.20 -0.27
N ARG A 211 7.53 -7.71 -0.58
CA ARG A 211 6.70 -6.99 0.37
C ARG A 211 6.25 -8.00 1.43
N PRO A 212 6.58 -7.77 2.71
CA PRO A 212 6.07 -8.59 3.79
C PRO A 212 4.55 -8.63 3.74
N GLN A 213 3.97 -9.77 4.06
CA GLN A 213 2.53 -9.94 4.25
C GLN A 213 2.27 -10.31 5.69
N PHE A 214 1.10 -9.96 6.21
CA PHE A 214 0.68 -10.44 7.51
C PHE A 214 -0.73 -10.99 7.44
N GLU A 215 -0.97 -12.01 8.25
CA GLU A 215 -2.24 -12.72 8.36
C GLU A 215 -2.77 -12.51 9.78
N ILE A 216 -4.05 -12.21 9.92
CA ILE A 216 -4.76 -12.28 11.20
C ILE A 216 -5.61 -13.54 11.14
N LEU A 217 -5.33 -14.48 12.03
CA LEU A 217 -6.11 -15.71 12.19
C LEU A 217 -6.98 -15.56 13.43
N ALA A 218 -8.28 -15.76 13.28
CA ALA A 218 -9.26 -15.84 14.36
C ALA A 218 -10.00 -17.17 14.28
N GLU A 219 -10.81 -17.49 15.29
CA GLU A 219 -11.47 -18.78 15.45
C GLU A 219 -12.27 -19.24 14.21
N ALA A 220 -13.00 -18.31 13.56
CA ALA A 220 -13.90 -18.60 12.46
C ALA A 220 -13.51 -17.88 11.14
N GLY A 221 -12.31 -17.31 11.05
CA GLY A 221 -11.87 -16.64 9.84
C GLY A 221 -10.41 -16.20 9.82
N ALA A 222 -9.94 -15.89 8.62
CA ALA A 222 -8.60 -15.37 8.39
C ALA A 222 -8.66 -14.21 7.40
N CYS A 223 -7.82 -13.21 7.59
CA CYS A 223 -7.58 -12.16 6.60
C CYS A 223 -6.08 -11.92 6.45
N ALA A 224 -5.66 -11.47 5.27
CA ALA A 224 -4.26 -11.22 4.95
C ALA A 224 -4.11 -9.88 4.25
N LEU A 225 -3.03 -9.17 4.55
CA LEU A 225 -2.73 -7.87 3.96
C LEU A 225 -1.22 -7.72 3.77
N HIS A 226 -0.82 -6.99 2.72
CA HIS A 226 0.58 -6.66 2.53
C HIS A 226 0.98 -5.50 3.44
N ALA A 227 2.19 -5.55 3.97
CA ALA A 227 2.79 -4.44 4.69
C ALA A 227 3.08 -3.27 3.75
N GLN A 228 3.04 -2.05 4.28
CA GLN A 228 3.35 -0.84 3.54
C GLN A 228 4.40 -0.01 4.28
N GLY A 229 5.12 0.84 3.52
CA GLY A 229 6.17 1.74 4.02
C GLY A 229 5.64 2.79 5.00
N ASP A 230 6.23 3.96 5.14
CA ASP A 230 5.62 5.03 5.96
C ASP A 230 4.58 5.85 5.16
N VAL A 231 3.59 6.46 5.82
CA VAL A 231 2.83 7.59 5.24
C VAL A 231 3.28 8.83 5.99
N GLY A 232 3.55 9.90 5.25
CA GLY A 232 3.77 11.20 5.90
C GLY A 232 2.55 11.67 6.70
N PRO A 233 2.67 12.78 7.45
CA PRO A 233 1.54 13.38 8.15
C PRO A 233 0.41 13.73 7.20
N GLY A 234 -0.82 13.73 7.70
CA GLY A 234 -1.98 14.20 6.95
C GLY A 234 -3.28 13.46 7.26
N ASP A 235 -4.19 13.57 6.31
CA ASP A 235 -5.53 13.03 6.38
C ASP A 235 -5.60 11.66 5.71
N THR A 236 -6.15 10.68 6.42
CA THR A 236 -6.54 9.37 5.90
C THR A 236 -8.04 9.21 6.05
N TRP A 237 -8.70 8.60 5.07
CA TRP A 237 -10.12 8.31 5.15
C TRP A 237 -10.44 6.87 4.76
N PHE A 238 -11.42 6.30 5.45
CA PHE A 238 -12.02 5.02 5.11
C PHE A 238 -13.52 5.20 4.91
N THR A 239 -14.08 4.51 3.92
CA THR A 239 -15.54 4.40 3.77
C THR A 239 -15.96 3.05 4.34
N ILE A 240 -16.87 3.06 5.30
CA ILE A 240 -17.35 1.87 6.00
C ILE A 240 -18.87 1.77 5.89
N GLN A 241 -19.38 0.55 5.77
CA GLN A 241 -20.82 0.30 5.83
C GLN A 241 -21.26 0.28 7.30
N ASN A 242 -22.39 0.89 7.68
CA ASN A 242 -22.89 0.78 9.04
C ASN A 242 -23.65 -0.54 9.22
N LYS A 243 -23.11 -1.49 10.01
CA LYS A 243 -23.78 -2.77 10.35
C LYS A 243 -23.57 -3.14 11.83
N PRO A 244 -24.07 -2.35 12.78
CA PRO A 244 -23.66 -2.45 14.19
C PRO A 244 -24.07 -3.76 14.89
N LEU A 245 -25.02 -4.51 14.33
CA LEU A 245 -25.37 -5.85 14.81
C LEU A 245 -24.41 -6.94 14.29
N ASP A 246 -23.79 -6.71 13.14
CA ASP A 246 -22.96 -7.71 12.45
C ASP A 246 -21.45 -7.44 12.58
N GLN A 247 -21.06 -6.21 12.94
CA GLN A 247 -19.64 -5.83 12.98
C GLN A 247 -19.31 -4.80 14.07
N ARG A 248 -18.06 -4.89 14.53
CA ARG A 248 -17.34 -3.89 15.30
C ARG A 248 -16.25 -3.31 14.41
N ILE A 249 -16.05 -2.00 14.49
CA ILE A 249 -15.12 -1.28 13.64
C ILE A 249 -14.01 -0.68 14.49
N PHE A 250 -12.77 -1.00 14.15
CA PHE A 250 -11.59 -0.50 14.83
C PHE A 250 -10.67 0.23 13.86
N LEU A 251 -10.03 1.28 14.35
CA LEU A 251 -8.87 1.90 13.74
C LEU A 251 -7.64 1.48 14.54
N ILE A 252 -6.60 1.01 13.86
CA ILE A 252 -5.30 0.76 14.48
C ILE A 252 -4.32 1.79 13.95
N LEU A 253 -3.77 2.61 14.84
CA LEU A 253 -2.85 3.69 14.52
C LEU A 253 -1.45 3.30 14.99
N VAL A 254 -0.53 3.10 14.05
CA VAL A 254 0.88 2.80 14.34
C VAL A 254 1.69 4.08 14.15
N ASN A 255 2.15 4.68 15.25
CA ASN A 255 3.03 5.84 15.21
C ASN A 255 4.40 5.40 14.71
N THR A 256 4.72 5.67 13.45
CA THR A 256 6.02 5.32 12.86
C THR A 256 7.12 6.31 13.26
N PHE A 257 6.75 7.42 13.89
CA PHE A 257 7.65 8.49 14.30
C PHE A 257 8.25 8.26 15.70
N HIS A 258 9.45 8.80 15.92
CA HIS A 258 10.25 8.64 17.14
C HIS A 258 9.87 9.58 18.30
N LYS A 259 8.73 10.27 18.18
CA LYS A 259 8.20 11.15 19.22
C LYS A 259 6.70 10.90 19.35
N PRO A 260 6.12 11.10 20.54
CA PRO A 260 4.67 11.02 20.71
C PRO A 260 3.95 11.99 19.79
N GLN A 261 2.72 11.64 19.41
CA GLN A 261 1.85 12.49 18.59
C GLN A 261 0.38 12.32 18.99
N SER A 262 -0.47 13.19 18.46
CA SER A 262 -1.91 13.05 18.58
C SER A 262 -2.57 12.82 17.22
N ALA A 263 -3.68 12.09 17.23
CA ALA A 263 -4.56 11.92 16.08
C ALA A 263 -5.94 12.50 16.37
N LYS A 264 -6.56 13.07 15.33
CA LYS A 264 -7.96 13.49 15.34
C LYS A 264 -8.78 12.51 14.54
N ILE A 265 -9.93 12.10 15.06
CA ILE A 265 -10.81 11.13 14.41
C ILE A 265 -12.21 11.73 14.33
N SER A 266 -12.84 11.67 13.16
CA SER A 266 -14.19 12.21 12.96
C SER A 266 -15.07 11.25 12.17
N TRP A 267 -16.31 11.04 12.64
CA TRP A 267 -17.30 10.19 11.99
C TRP A 267 -18.76 10.56 12.38
N PRO A 268 -19.74 10.41 11.48
CA PRO A 268 -19.54 10.27 10.05
C PRO A 268 -18.90 11.54 9.48
N PHE A 269 -17.82 11.37 8.72
CA PHE A 269 -17.19 12.42 7.94
C PHE A 269 -17.85 12.40 6.57
N GLU A 270 -18.73 13.35 6.31
CA GLU A 270 -19.55 13.29 5.12
C GLU A 270 -18.88 13.92 3.91
N LEU A 271 -19.01 13.25 2.77
CA LEU A 271 -18.85 13.85 1.43
C LEU A 271 -20.17 14.47 0.92
N TYR A 272 -21.29 14.21 1.59
CA TYR A 272 -22.64 14.58 1.17
C TYR A 272 -23.32 15.47 2.21
N ASN A 273 -24.22 16.33 1.76
CA ASN A 273 -24.89 17.33 2.58
C ASN A 273 -25.94 16.67 3.50
N SER A 274 -25.52 16.10 4.63
CA SER A 274 -26.45 15.50 5.58
C SER A 274 -26.52 16.28 6.89
N SER A 275 -27.70 16.25 7.50
CA SER A 275 -27.99 16.88 8.79
C SER A 275 -27.45 16.07 9.98
N ILE A 276 -26.62 15.06 9.74
CA ILE A 276 -26.08 14.19 10.78
C ILE A 276 -24.91 14.89 11.46
N LYS A 277 -25.00 15.03 12.78
CA LYS A 277 -23.96 15.64 13.59
C LYS A 277 -22.74 14.72 13.65
N THR A 278 -21.59 15.20 13.19
CA THR A 278 -20.31 14.51 13.30
C THR A 278 -19.90 14.35 14.77
N LYS A 279 -19.46 13.14 15.14
CA LYS A 279 -18.70 12.87 16.35
C LYS A 279 -17.21 13.06 16.09
N ASN A 280 -16.51 13.64 17.05
CA ASN A 280 -15.08 13.91 16.96
C ASN A 280 -14.34 13.42 18.20
N VAL A 281 -13.14 12.90 17.98
CA VAL A 281 -12.09 12.76 18.98
C VAL A 281 -11.02 13.78 18.62
N GLU A 282 -10.90 14.82 19.44
CA GLU A 282 -9.98 15.94 19.17
C GLU A 282 -8.52 15.59 19.44
N SER A 283 -8.27 14.57 20.26
CA SER A 283 -6.90 14.16 20.60
C SER A 283 -6.87 12.72 21.12
N LEU A 284 -6.52 11.79 20.24
CA LEU A 284 -6.09 10.44 20.61
C LEU A 284 -4.56 10.45 20.73
N GLN A 285 -4.03 10.24 21.93
CA GLN A 285 -2.59 10.26 22.18
C GLN A 285 -1.96 8.94 21.74
N ILE A 286 -0.85 9.01 21.01
CA ILE A 286 -0.10 7.83 20.56
C ILE A 286 1.36 8.01 20.97
N SER A 287 1.85 7.08 21.78
CA SER A 287 3.24 7.08 22.25
C SER A 287 4.24 7.03 21.09
N SER A 288 5.48 7.49 21.35
CA SER A 288 6.58 7.39 20.38
C SER A 288 6.78 5.94 19.97
N ARG A 289 6.72 5.64 18.66
CA ARG A 289 6.79 4.26 18.15
C ARG A 289 5.74 3.31 18.74
N GLY A 290 4.68 3.87 19.30
CA GLY A 290 3.57 3.15 19.90
C GLY A 290 2.48 2.81 18.88
N THR A 291 1.53 2.01 19.34
CA THR A 291 0.36 1.60 18.58
C THR A 291 -0.88 1.84 19.43
N GLU A 292 -1.93 2.38 18.84
CA GLU A 292 -3.20 2.62 19.51
C GLU A 292 -4.33 1.93 18.75
N ILE A 293 -5.34 1.42 19.46
CA ILE A 293 -6.56 0.87 18.87
C ILE A 293 -7.76 1.70 19.32
N PHE A 294 -8.58 2.11 18.36
CA PHE A 294 -9.76 2.94 18.62
C PHE A 294 -11.00 2.30 18.00
N GLU A 295 -12.01 1.99 18.82
CA GLU A 295 -13.29 1.46 18.35
C GLU A 295 -14.25 2.59 17.94
N ILE A 296 -14.73 2.54 16.70
CA ILE A 296 -15.75 3.45 16.20
C ILE A 296 -17.11 3.03 16.77
N ASN A 297 -17.63 3.82 17.69
CA ASN A 297 -18.97 3.62 18.25
C ASN A 297 -19.95 4.72 17.79
N CYS A 298 -20.92 4.32 16.97
CA CYS A 298 -21.99 5.22 16.53
C CYS A 298 -23.00 5.50 17.66
N GLY A 299 -23.26 4.54 18.54
CA GLY A 299 -24.35 4.60 19.52
C GLY A 299 -25.72 4.55 18.84
N ASP A 300 -26.78 4.31 19.62
CA ASP A 300 -28.11 3.97 19.07
C ASP A 300 -28.70 5.08 18.21
N ALA A 301 -28.60 6.34 18.65
CA ALA A 301 -29.18 7.47 17.94
C ALA A 301 -28.53 7.72 16.57
N LEU A 302 -27.20 7.60 16.46
CA LEU A 302 -26.49 7.77 15.19
C LEU A 302 -26.68 6.53 14.31
N THR A 303 -26.66 5.34 14.89
CA THR A 303 -26.94 4.08 14.21
C THR A 303 -28.30 4.12 13.52
N ALA A 304 -29.36 4.50 14.24
CA ALA A 304 -30.70 4.60 13.70
C ALA A 304 -30.80 5.62 12.56
N ARG A 305 -30.01 6.69 12.60
CA ARG A 305 -29.96 7.68 11.52
C ARG A 305 -29.15 7.22 10.33
N LEU A 306 -28.07 6.48 10.53
CA LEU A 306 -27.24 5.94 9.45
C LEU A 306 -27.96 4.79 8.73
N GLU A 307 -28.79 4.02 9.44
CA GLU A 307 -29.37 2.76 8.94
C GLU A 307 -28.23 1.87 8.40
N ASP A 308 -28.37 1.23 7.25
CA ASP A 308 -27.32 0.41 6.63
C ASP A 308 -26.42 1.19 5.65
N ARG A 309 -26.48 2.53 5.67
CA ARG A 309 -25.77 3.38 4.72
C ARG A 309 -24.27 3.45 5.04
N PRO A 310 -23.41 3.56 4.01
CA PRO A 310 -22.00 3.79 4.24
C PRO A 310 -21.75 5.22 4.73
N PHE A 311 -20.71 5.36 5.55
CA PHE A 311 -20.20 6.65 6.01
C PHE A 311 -18.67 6.63 6.00
N SER A 312 -18.05 7.81 5.93
CA SER A 312 -16.60 7.89 6.00
C SER A 312 -16.13 8.17 7.42
N VAL A 313 -14.94 7.68 7.74
CA VAL A 313 -14.20 8.03 8.95
C VAL A 313 -12.94 8.74 8.49
N LYS A 314 -12.70 9.95 9.01
CA LYS A 314 -11.50 10.73 8.72
C LYS A 314 -10.57 10.71 9.94
N ILE A 315 -9.30 10.42 9.68
CA ILE A 315 -8.20 10.41 10.65
C ILE A 315 -7.18 11.45 10.21
N SER A 316 -6.84 12.40 11.08
CA SER A 316 -5.79 13.39 10.83
C SER A 316 -4.65 13.18 11.82
N THR A 317 -3.42 13.05 11.31
CA THR A 317 -2.22 12.81 12.12
C THR A 317 -1.21 13.96 11.93
N GLU A 318 -0.58 14.36 13.03
CA GLU A 318 0.41 15.45 13.02
C GLU A 318 1.76 15.04 12.42
N ARG A 319 2.05 13.74 12.47
CA ARG A 319 3.31 13.14 12.02
C ARG A 319 3.03 11.84 11.28
N SER A 320 4.09 11.25 10.76
CA SER A 320 4.00 9.94 10.14
C SER A 320 3.29 8.93 11.03
N CYS A 321 2.24 8.32 10.49
CA CYS A 321 1.42 7.36 11.18
C CYS A 321 0.79 6.43 10.14
N ARG A 322 0.80 5.14 10.41
CA ARG A 322 0.05 4.16 9.63
C ARG A 322 -1.31 3.94 10.26
N VAL A 323 -2.35 3.88 9.43
CA VAL A 323 -3.71 3.65 9.89
C VAL A 323 -4.27 2.42 9.18
N TYR A 324 -4.72 1.46 9.97
CA TYR A 324 -5.41 0.27 9.51
C TYR A 324 -6.87 0.36 9.93
N LEU A 325 -7.76 -0.04 9.04
CA LEU A 325 -9.16 -0.29 9.34
C LEU A 325 -9.33 -1.78 9.59
N LEU A 326 -9.83 -2.14 10.77
CA LEU A 326 -10.16 -3.52 11.12
C LEU A 326 -11.67 -3.62 11.35
N CYS A 327 -12.33 -4.47 10.59
CA CYS A 327 -13.74 -4.82 10.76
C CYS A 327 -13.83 -6.22 11.36
N GLY A 328 -14.29 -6.35 12.60
CA GLY A 328 -14.48 -7.64 13.27
C GLY A 328 -15.96 -7.97 13.45
N THR A 329 -16.32 -9.22 13.66
CA THR A 329 -17.66 -9.60 14.18
C THR A 329 -17.81 -9.15 15.64
N PRO A 330 -19.04 -9.11 16.22
CA PRO A 330 -19.23 -8.76 17.62
C PRO A 330 -18.42 -9.65 18.58
N GLN A 331 -18.30 -10.94 18.25
CA GLN A 331 -17.55 -11.95 18.99
C GLN A 331 -16.05 -11.94 18.69
N LEU A 332 -15.59 -11.13 17.73
CA LEU A 332 -14.19 -11.08 17.29
C LEU A 332 -13.64 -12.42 16.74
N ASP A 333 -14.54 -13.27 16.22
CA ASP A 333 -14.21 -14.58 15.65
C ASP A 333 -13.78 -14.51 14.17
N ARG A 334 -14.02 -13.37 13.51
CA ARG A 334 -13.70 -13.10 12.11
C ARG A 334 -13.28 -11.64 11.95
N PHE A 335 -12.31 -11.41 11.07
CA PHE A 335 -11.82 -10.08 10.75
C PHE A 335 -11.70 -9.86 9.24
N SER A 336 -11.85 -8.59 8.85
CA SER A 336 -11.38 -8.04 7.59
C SER A 336 -10.49 -6.83 7.92
N ILE A 337 -9.41 -6.65 7.15
CA ILE A 337 -8.46 -5.56 7.38
C ILE A 337 -8.12 -4.85 6.07
N ASP A 338 -8.00 -3.53 6.15
CA ASP A 338 -7.54 -2.68 5.06
C ASP A 338 -6.60 -1.58 5.60
N HIS A 339 -5.88 -0.89 4.72
CA HIS A 339 -4.91 0.15 5.06
C HIS A 339 -4.84 1.23 3.99
N ARG A 340 -4.34 2.41 4.37
CA ARG A 340 -4.01 3.49 3.44
C ARG A 340 -2.62 4.08 3.72
#